data_AF-A0A958BG59-F1
#
_entry.id   AF-A0A958BG59-F1
#
_cell.length_a   1.000
_cell.length_b   1.000
_cell.length_c   1.000
_cell.angle_alpha   90.00
_cell.angle_beta   90.00
_cell.angle_gamma   90.00
#
_symmetry.space_group_name_H-M   'P 1'
#
loop_
_entity.id
_entity.type
_entity.pdbx_description
1 polymer ?
#
loop_
_entity_poly.entity_id
_entity_poly.type
_entity_poly.pdbx_seq_one_letter_code
_entity_poly.pdbx_strand_id
1 'polypeptide(L)'
;MPVYYDFRFGDENAGYQIYERGPDRLTWWTRFRIDDEEIETSHEVELEAGRLLRFRADGGRWIAADAYPAEACPTSGVTLLLERMAEAGLDQLDYLAIDEATGELDGPTRLRREGDWILEEREGEVWRRFQMRNGELQRVDWGGPIATLRASEREARAGSPYPMDAPDPD
;
A
#
# COMPACT_ATOMS: atom_id res chain seq x y z
N MET A 1 -10.56 2.41 11.94
CA MET A 1 -11.71 2.24 11.03
C MET A 1 -11.15 1.91 9.66
N PRO A 2 -11.73 0.94 8.94
CA PRO A 2 -11.28 0.59 7.59
C PRO A 2 -11.52 1.74 6.61
N VAL A 3 -10.62 1.87 5.64
CA VAL A 3 -10.72 2.74 4.48
C VAL A 3 -10.84 1.85 3.25
N TYR A 4 -11.80 2.14 2.38
CA TYR A 4 -12.11 1.33 1.22
C TYR A 4 -11.59 1.99 -0.04
N TYR A 5 -11.21 1.15 -1.00
CA TYR A 5 -10.78 1.59 -2.32
C TYR A 5 -11.34 0.67 -3.40
N ASP A 6 -11.64 1.23 -4.57
CA ASP A 6 -11.78 0.49 -5.82
C ASP A 6 -10.39 0.09 -6.32
N PHE A 7 -10.25 -1.14 -6.79
CA PHE A 7 -9.07 -1.58 -7.55
C PHE A 7 -9.44 -1.64 -9.04
N ARG A 8 -8.68 -0.96 -9.90
CA ARG A 8 -9.03 -0.76 -11.32
C ARG A 8 -7.94 -1.18 -12.29
N PHE A 9 -8.38 -1.68 -13.44
CA PHE A 9 -7.60 -1.80 -14.67
C PHE A 9 -8.19 -0.86 -15.72
N GLY A 10 -7.54 0.27 -15.95
CA GLY A 10 -8.08 1.36 -16.76
C GLY A 10 -9.33 1.95 -16.10
N ASP A 11 -10.44 1.97 -16.84
CA ASP A 11 -11.72 2.48 -16.35
C ASP A 11 -12.58 1.41 -15.66
N GLU A 12 -12.17 0.14 -15.74
CA GLU A 12 -12.94 -0.99 -15.19
C GLU A 12 -12.59 -1.23 -13.72
N ASN A 13 -13.61 -1.37 -12.88
CA ASN A 13 -13.44 -1.84 -11.51
C ASN A 13 -13.25 -3.36 -11.55
N ALA A 14 -12.07 -3.79 -11.11
CA ALA A 14 -11.63 -5.17 -11.10
C ALA A 14 -11.76 -5.82 -9.73
N GLY A 15 -12.08 -5.04 -8.69
CA GLY A 15 -12.10 -5.49 -7.31
C GLY A 15 -12.00 -4.32 -6.34
N TYR A 16 -11.55 -4.61 -5.13
CA TYR A 16 -11.44 -3.61 -4.09
C TYR A 16 -10.25 -3.89 -3.18
N GLN A 17 -9.92 -2.87 -2.42
CA GLN A 17 -8.88 -2.91 -1.41
C GLN A 17 -9.39 -2.30 -0.10
N ILE A 18 -9.06 -2.92 1.02
CA ILE A 18 -9.38 -2.46 2.36
C ILE A 18 -8.08 -2.16 3.08
N TYR A 19 -7.93 -0.92 3.52
CA TYR A 19 -6.84 -0.49 4.39
C TYR A 19 -7.37 -0.34 5.82
N GLU A 20 -6.75 -1.02 6.76
CA GLU A 20 -7.04 -0.84 8.18
C GLU A 20 -5.77 -0.43 8.94
N ARG A 21 -5.90 0.67 9.69
CA ARG A 21 -4.87 1.15 10.61
C ARG A 21 -5.35 1.04 12.06
N GLY A 22 -4.78 0.10 12.79
CA GLY A 22 -4.85 -0.02 14.24
C GLY A 22 -3.68 0.69 14.95
N PRO A 23 -3.64 0.64 16.29
CA PRO A 23 -2.55 1.22 17.08
C PRO A 23 -1.21 0.47 16.90
N ASP A 24 -1.27 -0.83 16.66
CA ASP A 24 -0.16 -1.78 16.64
C ASP A 24 -0.06 -2.58 15.32
N ARG A 25 -1.02 -2.39 14.41
CA ARG A 25 -1.07 -3.10 13.13
C ARG A 25 -1.60 -2.24 11.99
N LEU A 26 -1.09 -2.51 10.80
CA LEU A 26 -1.57 -1.99 9.53
C LEU A 26 -1.83 -3.17 8.61
N THR A 27 -3.00 -3.19 7.99
CA THR A 27 -3.40 -4.25 7.05
C THR A 27 -3.88 -3.63 5.75
N TRP A 28 -3.40 -4.16 4.64
CA TRP A 28 -3.93 -3.95 3.29
C TRP A 28 -4.45 -5.29 2.79
N TRP A 29 -5.76 -5.42 2.64
CA TRP A 29 -6.37 -6.60 2.01
C TRP A 29 -6.90 -6.23 0.64
N THR A 30 -6.59 -7.02 -0.37
CA THR A 30 -6.94 -6.75 -1.77
C THR A 30 -7.56 -8.00 -2.36
N ARG A 31 -8.70 -7.84 -3.04
CA ARG A 31 -9.32 -8.88 -3.84
C ARG A 31 -9.70 -8.31 -5.20
N PHE A 32 -9.19 -8.90 -6.27
CA PHE A 32 -9.43 -8.43 -7.63
C PHE A 32 -9.38 -9.56 -8.65
N ARG A 33 -9.88 -9.27 -9.86
CA ARG A 33 -9.85 -10.19 -11.00
C ARG A 33 -8.99 -9.64 -12.12
N ILE A 34 -8.12 -10.48 -12.69
CA ILE A 34 -7.35 -10.17 -13.89
C ILE A 34 -7.35 -11.40 -14.80
N ASP A 35 -7.58 -11.23 -16.10
CA ASP A 35 -7.55 -12.33 -17.11
C ASP A 35 -8.31 -13.61 -16.69
N ASP A 36 -9.51 -13.44 -16.13
CA ASP A 36 -10.37 -14.50 -15.56
C ASP A 36 -9.83 -15.21 -14.30
N GLU A 37 -8.68 -14.79 -13.77
CA GLU A 37 -8.13 -15.27 -12.50
C GLU A 37 -8.53 -14.34 -11.34
N GLU A 38 -8.96 -14.96 -10.23
CA GLU A 38 -9.19 -14.27 -8.97
C GLU A 38 -7.91 -14.25 -8.14
N ILE A 39 -7.54 -13.06 -7.68
CA ILE A 39 -6.39 -12.84 -6.81
C ILE A 39 -6.88 -12.24 -5.50
N GLU A 40 -6.53 -12.90 -4.41
CA GLU A 40 -6.71 -12.39 -3.05
C GLU A 40 -5.35 -12.33 -2.36
N THR A 41 -5.02 -11.16 -1.80
CA THR A 41 -3.75 -10.95 -1.10
C THR A 41 -3.95 -10.05 0.11
N SER A 42 -3.23 -10.35 1.19
CA SER A 42 -3.10 -9.49 2.35
C SER A 42 -1.64 -9.11 2.55
N HIS A 43 -1.41 -7.83 2.83
CA HIS A 43 -0.15 -7.35 3.37
C HIS A 43 -0.37 -6.78 4.75
N GLU A 44 0.53 -7.12 5.67
CA GLU A 44 0.37 -6.78 7.07
C GLU A 44 1.68 -6.33 7.68
N VAL A 45 1.57 -5.33 8.53
CA VAL A 45 2.67 -4.69 9.23
C VAL A 45 2.31 -4.59 10.70
N GLU A 46 3.19 -5.06 11.57
CA GLU A 46 3.10 -4.78 13.00
C GLU A 46 3.99 -3.60 13.38
N LEU A 47 3.53 -2.88 14.40
CA LEU A 47 4.04 -1.58 14.78
C LEU A 47 4.31 -1.51 16.26
N GLU A 48 5.37 -0.79 16.62
CA GLU A 48 5.62 -0.38 18.00
C GLU A 48 5.86 1.13 18.03
N ALA A 49 5.04 1.85 18.79
CA ALA A 49 5.09 3.32 18.89
C ALA A 49 5.13 4.04 17.52
N GLY A 50 4.35 3.53 16.54
CA GLY A 50 4.27 4.07 15.19
C GLY A 50 5.41 3.67 14.25
N ARG A 51 6.35 2.82 14.69
CA ARG A 51 7.47 2.31 13.89
C ARG A 51 7.22 0.88 13.45
N LEU A 52 7.70 0.53 12.25
CA LEU A 52 7.67 -0.83 11.71
C LEU A 52 8.47 -1.78 12.63
N LEU A 53 7.80 -2.81 13.16
CA LEU A 53 8.42 -3.88 13.97
C LEU A 53 8.70 -5.12 13.12
N ARG A 54 7.71 -5.54 12.35
CA ARG A 54 7.79 -6.70 11.43
C ARG A 54 6.70 -6.61 10.38
N PHE A 55 6.86 -7.35 9.29
CA PHE A 55 5.88 -7.43 8.21
C PHE A 55 5.66 -8.88 7.79
N ARG A 56 4.48 -9.17 7.22
CA ARG A 56 4.10 -10.50 6.74
C ARG A 56 4.53 -10.63 5.29
N ALA A 57 5.53 -11.46 5.04
CA ALA A 57 5.96 -11.82 3.69
C ALA A 57 5.01 -12.86 3.07
N ASP A 58 5.15 -13.08 1.77
CA ASP A 58 4.40 -14.12 1.06
C ASP A 58 4.63 -15.52 1.69
N GLY A 59 3.60 -16.35 1.65
CA GLY A 59 3.52 -17.61 2.42
C GLY A 59 3.23 -17.41 3.91
N GLY A 60 2.97 -16.18 4.36
CA GLY A 60 2.49 -15.86 5.71
C GLY A 60 3.57 -15.78 6.79
N ARG A 61 4.84 -15.82 6.42
CA ARG A 61 5.96 -15.71 7.37
C ARG A 61 6.14 -14.27 7.82
N TRP A 62 6.26 -14.06 9.13
CA TRP A 62 6.64 -12.77 9.70
C TRP A 62 8.16 -12.55 9.63
N ILE A 63 8.57 -11.40 9.11
CA ILE A 63 9.98 -10.98 9.04
C ILE A 63 10.19 -9.75 9.91
N ALA A 64 11.15 -9.83 10.83
CA ALA A 64 11.48 -8.71 11.72
C ALA A 64 12.17 -7.58 10.95
N ALA A 65 11.78 -6.34 11.25
CA ALA A 65 12.30 -5.16 10.57
C ALA A 65 13.76 -4.85 10.94
N ASP A 66 14.21 -5.28 12.12
CA ASP A 66 15.60 -5.15 12.58
C ASP A 66 16.58 -6.06 11.81
N ALA A 67 16.08 -6.97 10.97
CA ALA A 67 16.88 -7.72 10.00
C ALA A 67 17.36 -6.85 8.83
N TYR A 68 16.84 -5.63 8.68
CA TYR A 68 17.15 -4.70 7.60
C TYR A 68 17.76 -3.39 8.14
N PRO A 69 18.40 -2.59 7.27
CA PRO A 69 18.74 -1.21 7.61
C PRO A 69 17.52 -0.42 8.07
N ALA A 70 17.71 0.56 8.96
CA ALA A 70 16.61 1.30 9.60
C ALA A 70 15.73 2.09 8.61
N GLU A 71 16.26 2.40 7.44
CA GLU A 71 15.58 3.06 6.33
C GLU A 71 14.83 2.09 5.42
N ALA A 72 14.85 0.79 5.68
CA ALA A 72 14.14 -0.18 4.85
C ALA A 72 12.63 -0.20 5.17
N CYS A 73 11.81 -0.32 4.12
CA CYS A 73 10.36 -0.34 4.26
C CYS A 73 9.72 -1.28 3.21
N PRO A 74 8.83 -2.19 3.63
CA PRO A 74 8.04 -2.99 2.72
C PRO A 74 6.99 -2.14 2.00
N THR A 75 6.50 -2.62 0.87
CA THR A 75 5.45 -1.94 0.09
C THR A 75 4.21 -1.61 0.92
N SER A 76 3.77 -2.52 1.77
CA SER A 76 2.65 -2.34 2.70
C SER A 76 2.88 -1.24 3.75
N GLY A 77 4.14 -0.95 4.07
CA GLY A 77 4.56 0.13 4.96
C GLY A 77 4.61 1.51 4.30
N VAL A 78 4.39 1.63 2.99
CA VAL A 78 4.58 2.91 2.28
C VAL A 78 3.71 4.04 2.83
N THR A 79 2.49 3.74 3.34
CA THR A 79 1.64 4.77 3.95
C THR A 79 2.25 5.40 5.18
N LEU A 80 3.05 4.67 5.97
CA LEU A 80 3.80 5.23 7.09
C LEU A 80 4.80 6.30 6.62
N LEU A 81 5.43 6.06 5.46
CA LEU A 81 6.37 7.01 4.88
C LEU A 81 5.64 8.25 4.35
N LEU A 82 4.48 8.07 3.71
CA LEU A 82 3.64 9.18 3.24
C LEU A 82 3.12 10.03 4.40
N GLU A 83 2.67 9.41 5.47
CA GLU A 83 2.26 10.06 6.72
C GLU A 83 3.43 10.85 7.32
N ARG A 84 4.60 10.23 7.46
CA ARG A 84 5.82 10.89 7.93
C ARG A 84 6.20 12.09 7.07
N MET A 85 6.12 11.99 5.75
CA MET A 85 6.38 13.12 4.85
C MET A 85 5.38 14.26 5.06
N ALA A 86 4.10 13.93 5.26
CA ALA A 86 3.06 14.93 5.50
C ALA A 86 3.23 15.63 6.86
N GLU A 87 3.47 14.88 7.93
CA GLU A 87 3.64 15.40 9.29
C GLU A 87 4.90 16.27 9.43
N ALA A 88 6.02 15.83 8.86
CA ALA A 88 7.28 16.55 8.93
C ALA A 88 7.42 17.63 7.84
N GLY A 89 6.45 17.79 6.95
CA GLY A 89 6.50 18.76 5.85
C GLY A 89 7.67 18.50 4.88
N LEU A 90 7.98 17.22 4.62
CA LEU A 90 9.09 16.83 3.74
C LEU A 90 8.65 16.83 2.28
N ASP A 91 9.48 17.40 1.42
CA ASP A 91 9.32 17.33 -0.03
C ASP A 91 9.93 16.05 -0.62
N GLN A 92 10.87 15.42 0.10
CA GLN A 92 11.53 14.19 -0.31
C GLN A 92 11.81 13.28 0.88
N LEU A 93 11.73 11.97 0.65
CA LEU A 93 12.16 10.93 1.59
C LEU A 93 12.83 9.80 0.82
N ASP A 94 14.10 9.50 1.16
CA ASP A 94 14.83 8.36 0.61
C ASP A 94 14.71 7.17 1.57
N TYR A 95 14.58 5.96 1.02
CA TYR A 95 14.42 4.72 1.78
C TYR A 95 14.90 3.50 0.97
N LEU A 96 14.96 2.32 1.59
CA LEU A 96 15.25 1.05 0.89
C LEU A 96 13.96 0.23 0.74
N ALA A 97 13.56 -0.10 -0.48
CA ALA A 97 12.37 -0.92 -0.68
C ALA A 97 12.66 -2.39 -0.32
N ILE A 98 11.67 -3.05 0.31
CA ILE A 98 11.66 -4.50 0.51
C ILE A 98 10.57 -5.08 -0.38
N ASP A 99 10.91 -6.09 -1.17
CA ASP A 99 9.93 -6.93 -1.85
C ASP A 99 9.32 -7.90 -0.84
N GLU A 100 8.03 -7.78 -0.58
CA GLU A 100 7.32 -8.62 0.39
C GLU A 100 7.11 -10.05 -0.09
N ALA A 101 7.20 -10.30 -1.40
CA ALA A 101 7.10 -11.66 -1.93
C ALA A 101 8.34 -12.49 -1.57
N THR A 102 9.52 -11.89 -1.68
CA THR A 102 10.80 -12.57 -1.48
C THR A 102 11.43 -12.28 -0.11
N GLY A 103 11.11 -11.14 0.48
CA GLY A 103 11.81 -10.55 1.63
C GLY A 103 13.17 -9.95 1.25
N GLU A 104 13.46 -9.75 -0.04
CA GLU A 104 14.72 -9.19 -0.49
C GLU A 104 14.66 -7.65 -0.58
N LEU A 105 15.84 -7.01 -0.58
CA LEU A 105 15.94 -5.58 -0.82
C LEU A 105 15.85 -5.29 -2.31
N ASP A 106 14.82 -4.54 -2.69
CA ASP A 106 14.59 -4.04 -4.06
C ASP A 106 15.49 -2.85 -4.43
N GLY A 107 16.23 -2.32 -3.47
CA GLY A 107 17.22 -1.26 -3.67
C GLY A 107 16.77 0.15 -3.27
N PRO A 108 17.61 1.16 -3.55
CA PRO A 108 17.36 2.55 -3.18
C PRO A 108 16.11 3.11 -3.87
N THR A 109 15.23 3.68 -3.07
CA THR A 109 13.96 4.25 -3.53
C THR A 109 13.76 5.64 -2.95
N ARG A 110 13.07 6.50 -3.69
CA ARG A 110 12.78 7.88 -3.30
C ARG A 110 11.29 8.18 -3.42
N LEU A 111 10.73 8.81 -2.38
CA LEU A 111 9.46 9.50 -2.45
C LEU A 111 9.71 10.99 -2.68
N ARG A 112 9.05 11.59 -3.66
CA ARG A 112 9.19 13.02 -3.99
C ARG A 112 7.83 13.66 -4.22
N ARG A 113 7.59 14.80 -3.57
CA ARG A 113 6.35 15.59 -3.74
C ARG A 113 6.36 16.34 -5.07
N GLU A 114 5.24 16.31 -5.78
CA GLU A 114 4.99 17.02 -7.02
C GLU A 114 3.52 17.50 -7.05
N GLY A 115 3.28 18.71 -6.54
CA GLY A 115 1.92 19.23 -6.34
C GLY A 115 1.15 18.38 -5.32
N ASP A 116 -0.03 17.88 -5.72
CA ASP A 116 -0.89 17.00 -4.92
C ASP A 116 -0.45 15.52 -4.96
N TRP A 117 0.61 15.22 -5.70
CA TRP A 117 1.14 13.88 -5.89
C TRP A 117 2.44 13.68 -5.12
N ILE A 118 2.69 12.44 -4.70
CA ILE A 118 3.98 11.95 -4.26
C ILE A 118 4.37 10.83 -5.22
N LEU A 119 5.52 10.96 -5.86
CA LEU A 119 6.06 9.99 -6.80
C LEU A 119 7.01 9.08 -6.06
N GLU A 120 6.92 7.78 -6.32
CA GLU A 120 7.93 6.82 -5.92
C GLU A 120 8.84 6.52 -7.10
N GLU A 121 10.12 6.79 -6.92
CA GLU A 121 11.16 6.65 -7.93
C GLU A 121 12.14 5.55 -7.52
N ARG A 122 12.39 4.60 -8.42
CA ARG A 122 13.43 3.56 -8.30
C ARG A 122 14.36 3.66 -9.48
N GLU A 123 15.67 3.75 -9.23
CA GLU A 123 16.69 3.89 -10.29
C GLU A 123 16.44 5.04 -11.29
N GLY A 124 15.72 6.09 -10.85
CA GLY A 124 15.38 7.26 -11.69
C GLY A 124 14.10 7.09 -12.52
N GLU A 125 13.41 5.95 -12.41
CA GLU A 125 12.11 5.71 -13.04
C GLU A 125 10.97 5.82 -12.03
N VAL A 126 9.85 6.42 -12.45
CA VAL A 126 8.65 6.50 -11.60
C VAL A 126 7.98 5.13 -11.57
N TRP A 127 8.03 4.49 -10.42
CA TRP A 127 7.41 3.20 -10.16
C TRP A 127 5.93 3.36 -9.82
N ARG A 128 5.60 4.27 -8.89
CA ARG A 128 4.23 4.51 -8.41
C ARG A 128 3.96 5.99 -8.18
N ARG A 129 2.68 6.35 -8.10
CA ARG A 129 2.23 7.70 -7.71
C ARG A 129 1.15 7.62 -6.65
N PHE A 130 1.22 8.49 -5.66
CA PHE A 130 0.27 8.57 -4.57
C PHE A 130 -0.37 9.96 -4.56
N GLN A 131 -1.70 10.04 -4.62
CA GLN A 131 -2.40 11.30 -4.44
C GLN A 131 -2.80 11.45 -2.99
N MET A 132 -2.31 12.50 -2.33
CA MET A 132 -2.64 12.81 -0.93
C MET A 132 -3.55 14.04 -0.89
N ARG A 133 -4.62 13.98 -0.09
CA ARG A 133 -5.50 15.14 0.16
C ARG A 133 -5.86 15.19 1.63
N ASN A 134 -5.66 16.34 2.27
CA ASN A 134 -5.94 16.53 3.70
C ASN A 134 -5.26 15.48 4.62
N GLY A 135 -4.04 15.05 4.27
CA GLY A 135 -3.31 14.02 5.03
C GLY A 135 -3.75 12.59 4.74
N GLU A 136 -4.67 12.39 3.81
CA GLU A 136 -5.25 11.09 3.50
C GLU A 136 -4.89 10.63 2.09
N LEU A 137 -4.56 9.34 1.93
CA LEU A 137 -4.36 8.72 0.63
C LEU A 137 -5.68 8.63 -0.12
N GLN A 138 -5.74 9.22 -1.31
CA GLN A 138 -6.92 9.24 -2.17
C GLN A 138 -6.79 8.29 -3.37
N ARG A 139 -5.57 8.12 -3.88
CA ARG A 139 -5.31 7.32 -5.06
C ARG A 139 -3.89 6.78 -5.06
N VAL A 140 -3.74 5.55 -5.54
CA VAL A 140 -2.45 4.94 -5.87
C VAL A 140 -2.47 4.60 -7.36
N ASP A 141 -1.53 5.15 -8.13
CA ASP A 141 -1.21 4.64 -9.46
C ASP A 141 -0.07 3.64 -9.31
N TRP A 142 -0.35 2.36 -9.61
CA TRP A 142 0.60 1.26 -9.46
C TRP A 142 1.55 1.10 -10.65
N GLY A 143 1.42 1.97 -11.65
CA GLY A 143 2.09 1.86 -12.95
C GLY A 143 1.15 1.28 -14.01
N GLY A 144 1.39 1.66 -15.27
CA GLY A 144 0.52 1.26 -16.39
C GLY A 144 -0.94 1.71 -16.20
N PRO A 145 -1.94 0.87 -16.55
CA PRO A 145 -3.36 1.20 -16.40
C PRO A 145 -3.91 0.92 -14.98
N ILE A 146 -3.08 0.51 -14.02
CA ILE A 146 -3.55 0.00 -12.72
C ILE A 146 -3.67 1.13 -11.71
N ALA A 147 -4.83 1.25 -11.06
CA ALA A 147 -5.05 2.27 -10.04
C ALA A 147 -5.93 1.76 -8.88
N THR A 148 -5.60 2.20 -7.68
CA THR A 148 -6.46 2.12 -6.50
C THR A 148 -7.07 3.49 -6.24
N LEU A 149 -8.40 3.60 -6.07
CA LEU A 149 -9.11 4.86 -5.83
C LEU A 149 -9.91 4.80 -4.54
N ARG A 150 -9.77 5.79 -3.67
CA ARG A 150 -10.52 5.84 -2.41
C ARG A 150 -12.01 5.92 -2.73
N ALA A 151 -12.79 5.10 -2.03
CA ALA A 151 -14.22 4.94 -2.23
C ALA A 151 -14.92 4.85 -0.87
N SER A 152 -16.23 5.12 -0.85
CA SER A 152 -17.05 4.65 0.27
C SER A 152 -17.14 3.12 0.24
N GLU A 153 -17.42 2.50 1.38
CA GLU A 153 -17.66 1.04 1.45
C GLU A 153 -18.72 0.61 0.42
N ARG A 154 -19.82 1.37 0.33
CA ARG A 154 -20.91 1.10 -0.62
C ARG A 154 -20.44 1.13 -2.07
N GLU A 155 -19.60 2.10 -2.45
CA GLU A 155 -19.09 2.23 -3.82
C GLU A 155 -18.15 1.08 -4.17
N ALA A 156 -17.19 0.78 -3.29
CA ALA A 156 -16.27 -0.34 -3.48
C ALA A 156 -17.03 -1.68 -3.55
N ARG A 157 -18.15 -1.82 -2.82
CA ARG A 157 -19.03 -3.01 -2.89
C ARG A 157 -19.80 -3.11 -4.20
N ALA A 158 -20.34 -1.98 -4.67
CA ALA A 158 -21.20 -1.95 -5.84
C ALA A 158 -20.44 -2.03 -7.16
N GLY A 159 -19.21 -1.51 -7.20
CA GLY A 159 -18.35 -1.53 -8.38
C GLY A 159 -17.57 -2.82 -8.57
N SER A 160 -17.36 -3.59 -7.49
CA SER A 160 -16.57 -4.83 -7.51
C SER A 160 -17.35 -5.99 -8.15
N PRO A 161 -16.69 -6.86 -8.94
CA PRO A 161 -17.27 -8.13 -9.39
C PRO A 161 -17.45 -9.14 -8.23
N TYR A 162 -16.94 -8.84 -7.03
CA TYR A 162 -16.98 -9.71 -5.84
C TYR A 162 -17.88 -9.15 -4.75
N PRO A 163 -18.61 -10.00 -4.01
CA PRO A 163 -19.15 -9.62 -2.71
C PRO A 163 -17.97 -9.31 -1.77
N MET A 164 -18.03 -8.17 -1.08
CA MET A 164 -17.12 -7.93 0.05
C MET A 164 -17.56 -8.81 1.22
N ASP A 165 -16.93 -9.94 1.37
CA ASP A 165 -16.90 -10.61 2.66
C ASP A 165 -15.81 -9.92 3.50
N ALA A 166 -16.02 -9.81 4.82
CA ALA A 166 -14.95 -9.35 5.69
C ALA A 166 -13.76 -10.31 5.52
N PRO A 167 -12.50 -9.82 5.48
CA PRO A 167 -11.35 -10.71 5.38
C PRO A 167 -11.43 -11.75 6.52
N ASP A 168 -11.33 -13.03 6.17
CA ASP A 168 -11.33 -14.12 7.14
C ASP A 168 -10.06 -13.94 8.01
N PRO A 169 -10.19 -13.80 9.34
CA PRO A 169 -9.05 -13.63 10.22
C PRO A 169 -8.36 -14.99 10.43
N ASP A 170 -7.64 -15.47 9.43
CA ASP A 170 -6.72 -16.61 9.58
C ASP A 170 -5.54 -16.27 10.50
#